data_AF-A0A940G897-F1
#
_entry.id   AF-A0A940G897-F1
#
_cell.length_a   1.000
_cell.length_b   1.000
_cell.length_c   1.000
_cell.angle_alpha   90.00
_cell.angle_beta   90.00
_cell.angle_gamma   90.00
#
_symmetry.space_group_name_H-M   'P 1'
#
loop_
_entity.id
_entity.type
_entity.pdbx_description
1 polymer ?
#
loop_
_entity_poly.entity_id
_entity_poly.type
_entity_poly.pdbx_seq_one_letter_code
_entity_poly.pdbx_strand_id
1 'polypeptide(L)'
;MPRWLTALFAGAETLLVLAIGLGIPLVTATLVWAAQYGFAADYVVVWRIAADAWLLGHGVDVTFTLDPATAAGLGLPGAELPVTVTIALLGFALLTVLLAVRAGRRVSEAGHPVVGAVAAIAVFAGGAVATVLPALHPAARPSIVQGVL
;
A
#
# COMPACT_ATOMS: atom_id res chain seq x y z
N MET A 1 -3.57 -31.66 -0.61
CA MET A 1 -4.45 -30.84 0.27
C MET A 1 -5.79 -30.63 -0.44
N PRO A 2 -6.95 -30.59 0.25
CA PRO A 2 -8.22 -30.27 -0.41
C PRO A 2 -8.26 -28.81 -0.90
N ARG A 3 -9.08 -28.52 -1.93
CA ARG A 3 -9.13 -27.21 -2.61
C ARG A 3 -9.35 -26.03 -1.65
N TRP A 4 -10.24 -26.17 -0.67
CA TRP A 4 -10.54 -25.11 0.31
C TRP A 4 -9.32 -24.79 1.21
N LEU A 5 -8.54 -25.80 1.57
CA LEU A 5 -7.34 -25.62 2.39
C LEU A 5 -6.22 -24.97 1.57
N THR A 6 -6.09 -25.30 0.28
CA THR A 6 -5.18 -24.60 -0.63
C THR A 6 -5.57 -23.12 -0.78
N ALA A 7 -6.87 -22.81 -0.87
CA ALA A 7 -7.34 -21.43 -0.92
C ALA A 7 -7.00 -20.65 0.36
N LEU A 8 -7.25 -21.24 1.54
CA LEU A 8 -6.92 -20.63 2.83
C LEU A 8 -5.41 -20.39 2.97
N PHE A 9 -4.60 -21.39 2.60
CA PHE A 9 -3.15 -21.29 2.66
C PHE A 9 -2.61 -20.21 1.72
N ALA A 10 -3.08 -20.16 0.47
CA ALA A 10 -2.70 -19.13 -0.49
C ALA A 10 -3.14 -17.72 -0.04
N GLY A 11 -4.34 -17.60 0.54
CA GLY A 11 -4.81 -16.36 1.13
C GLY A 11 -3.92 -15.90 2.28
N ALA A 12 -3.55 -16.78 3.21
CA ALA A 12 -2.67 -16.47 4.33
C ALA A 12 -1.26 -16.02 3.86
N GLU A 13 -0.67 -16.72 2.89
CA GLU A 13 0.60 -16.32 2.28
C GLU A 13 0.49 -14.94 1.61
N THR A 14 -0.63 -14.65 0.95
CA THR A 14 -0.86 -13.33 0.33
C THR A 14 -1.02 -12.23 1.38
N LEU A 15 -1.71 -12.49 2.48
CA LEU A 15 -1.79 -11.56 3.61
C LEU A 15 -0.41 -11.29 4.20
N LEU A 16 0.48 -12.29 4.25
CA LEU A 16 1.86 -12.09 4.67
C LEU A 16 2.64 -11.19 3.72
N VAL A 17 2.47 -11.38 2.40
CA VAL A 17 3.07 -10.50 1.38
C VAL A 17 2.59 -9.05 1.55
N LEU A 18 1.29 -8.84 1.72
CA LEU A 18 0.71 -7.51 1.99
C LEU A 18 1.24 -6.91 3.29
N ALA A 19 1.26 -7.69 4.37
CA ALA A 19 1.73 -7.26 5.68
C ALA A 19 3.21 -6.85 5.65
N ILE A 20 4.06 -7.56 4.90
CA ILE A 20 5.47 -7.18 4.75
C ILE A 20 5.58 -5.92 3.86
N GLY A 21 4.90 -5.90 2.72
CA GLY A 21 4.96 -4.78 1.77
C GLY A 21 4.50 -3.45 2.37
N LEU A 22 3.33 -3.44 3.00
CA LEU A 22 2.75 -2.26 3.65
C LEU A 22 3.30 -2.02 5.06
N GLY A 23 3.73 -3.09 5.75
CA GLY A 23 4.27 -3.00 7.10
C GLY A 23 5.59 -2.26 7.16
N ILE A 24 6.45 -2.36 6.14
CA ILE A 24 7.71 -1.61 6.10
C ILE A 24 7.47 -0.09 6.20
N PRO A 25 6.73 0.56 5.27
CA PRO A 25 6.49 2.01 5.38
C PRO A 25 5.65 2.36 6.61
N LEU A 26 4.74 1.48 7.04
CA LEU A 26 3.93 1.71 8.24
C LEU A 26 4.79 1.75 9.49
N VAL A 27 5.66 0.77 9.71
CA VAL A 27 6.59 0.72 10.85
C VAL A 27 7.50 1.95 10.82
N THR A 28 8.05 2.32 9.66
CA THR A 28 8.88 3.52 9.54
C THR A 28 8.11 4.78 9.94
N ALA A 29 6.89 4.96 9.43
CA ALA A 29 6.05 6.11 9.77
C ALA A 29 5.66 6.13 11.26
N THR A 30 5.35 4.97 11.85
CA THR A 30 5.05 4.82 13.28
C THR A 30 6.24 5.20 14.16
N LEU A 31 7.46 4.84 13.76
CA LEU A 31 8.67 5.23 14.49
C LEU A 31 8.88 6.75 14.46
N VAL A 32 8.69 7.39 13.30
CA VAL A 32 8.76 8.85 13.18
C VAL A 32 7.67 9.51 14.03
N TRP A 33 6.45 8.97 13.99
CA TRP A 33 5.33 9.45 14.80
C TRP A 33 5.62 9.40 16.30
N ALA A 34 6.13 8.28 16.80
CA ALA A 34 6.48 8.11 18.20
C ALA A 34 7.66 9.03 18.60
N ALA A 35 8.71 9.07 17.79
CA ALA A 35 9.94 9.78 18.13
C ALA A 35 9.83 11.30 17.99
N GLN A 36 9.14 11.81 16.97
CA GLN A 36 9.05 13.25 16.70
C GLN A 36 7.79 13.90 17.22
N TYR A 37 6.67 13.18 17.23
CA TYR A 37 5.37 13.75 17.61
C TYR A 37 4.90 13.26 18.98
N GLY A 38 5.68 12.41 19.67
CA GLY A 38 5.39 11.99 21.04
C GLY A 38 4.01 11.35 21.20
N PHE A 39 3.56 10.59 20.20
CA PHE A 39 2.22 9.97 20.15
C PHE A 39 1.03 10.95 20.06
N ALA A 40 1.28 12.26 19.83
CA ALA A 40 0.24 13.29 19.89
C ALA A 40 -0.52 13.51 18.57
N ALA A 41 0.11 13.22 17.42
CA ALA A 41 -0.54 13.39 16.13
C ALA A 41 -1.56 12.26 15.86
N ASP A 42 -2.62 12.56 15.10
CA ASP A 42 -3.62 11.57 14.69
C ASP A 42 -2.95 10.40 13.94
N TYR A 43 -3.14 9.18 14.45
CA TYR A 43 -2.55 7.98 13.88
C TYR A 43 -3.06 7.68 12.46
N VAL A 44 -4.23 8.18 12.07
CA VAL A 44 -4.74 8.06 10.69
C VAL A 44 -3.77 8.71 9.70
N VAL A 45 -3.05 9.77 10.09
CA VAL A 45 -2.04 10.40 9.24
C VAL A 45 -0.86 9.44 9.00
N VAL A 46 -0.46 8.67 10.01
CA VAL A 46 0.62 7.67 9.92
C VAL A 46 0.26 6.59 8.91
N TRP A 47 -0.97 6.06 9.00
CA TRP A 47 -1.49 5.11 8.02
C TRP A 47 -1.45 5.67 6.59
N ARG A 48 -1.91 6.91 6.41
CA ARG A 48 -1.99 7.54 5.08
C ARG A 48 -0.62 7.76 4.46
N ILE A 49 0.36 8.24 5.24
CA ILE A 49 1.75 8.38 4.79
C ILE A 49 2.31 7.02 4.33
N ALA A 50 2.06 5.96 5.10
CA ALA A 50 2.53 4.63 4.77
C ALA A 50 1.85 4.05 3.51
N ALA A 51 0.53 4.25 3.39
CA ALA A 51 -0.24 3.82 2.23
C ALA A 51 0.19 4.56 0.97
N ASP A 52 0.35 5.89 1.01
CA ASP A 52 0.80 6.70 -0.13
C ASP A 52 2.21 6.27 -0.59
N ALA A 53 3.12 5.99 0.35
CA ALA A 53 4.46 5.49 0.04
C ALA A 53 4.42 4.09 -0.61
N TRP A 54 3.57 3.19 -0.12
CA TRP A 54 3.38 1.86 -0.70
C TRP A 54 2.76 1.93 -2.10
N LEU A 55 1.76 2.80 -2.31
CA LEU A 55 1.09 3.01 -3.60
C LEU A 55 2.03 3.61 -4.65
N LEU A 56 2.78 4.66 -4.32
CA LEU A 56 3.86 5.18 -5.17
C LEU A 56 4.90 4.09 -5.49
N GLY A 57 5.14 3.23 -4.50
CA GLY A 57 5.95 2.02 -4.58
C GLY A 57 5.51 0.99 -5.62
N HIS A 58 4.21 1.00 -5.95
CA HIS A 58 3.58 0.19 -6.99
C HIS A 58 3.35 0.94 -8.29
N GLY A 59 3.80 2.20 -8.38
CA GLY A 59 3.60 3.04 -9.56
C GLY A 59 2.19 3.62 -9.69
N VAL A 60 1.45 3.70 -8.58
CA VAL A 60 0.16 4.40 -8.52
C VAL A 60 0.43 5.90 -8.51
N ASP A 61 -0.24 6.63 -9.40
CA ASP A 61 -0.15 8.09 -9.44
C ASP A 61 -0.82 8.68 -8.20
N VAL A 62 -0.13 9.60 -7.53
CA VAL A 62 -0.66 10.31 -6.35
C VAL A 62 -0.63 11.82 -6.60
N THR A 63 -1.77 12.47 -6.44
CA THR A 63 -1.91 13.92 -6.56
C THR A 63 -1.86 14.57 -5.19
N PHE A 64 -0.85 15.40 -4.96
CA PHE A 64 -0.65 16.16 -3.74
C PHE A 64 -1.14 17.60 -3.89
N THR A 65 -1.69 18.16 -2.83
CA THR A 65 -2.17 19.56 -2.81
C THR A 65 -2.03 20.10 -1.41
N LEU A 66 -1.34 21.23 -1.24
CA LEU A 66 -1.30 21.92 0.05
C LEU A 66 -2.54 22.82 0.19
N ASP A 67 -3.06 22.95 1.41
CA ASP A 67 -4.06 23.97 1.65
C ASP A 67 -3.43 25.38 1.54
N PRO A 68 -4.20 26.40 1.14
CA PRO A 68 -3.65 27.74 0.92
C PRO A 68 -2.97 28.36 2.14
N ALA A 69 -3.43 28.05 3.36
CA ALA A 69 -2.84 28.60 4.58
C ALA A 69 -1.48 27.97 4.86
N THR A 70 -1.34 26.66 4.69
CA THR A 70 -0.05 25.95 4.80
C THR A 70 0.91 26.38 3.69
N ALA A 71 0.47 26.49 2.44
CA ALA A 71 1.31 26.94 1.33
C ALA A 71 1.87 28.37 1.58
N ALA A 72 1.01 29.28 2.04
CA ALA A 72 1.42 30.64 2.42
C ALA A 72 2.36 30.64 3.64
N GLY A 73 2.06 29.85 4.66
CA GLY A 73 2.88 29.73 5.88
C GLY A 73 4.28 29.16 5.63
N LEU A 74 4.43 28.30 4.62
CA LEU A 74 5.72 27.75 4.17
C LEU A 74 6.44 28.64 3.15
N GLY A 75 5.82 29.73 2.69
CA GLY A 75 6.39 30.60 1.66
C GLY A 75 6.51 29.93 0.29
N LEU A 76 5.60 29.01 -0.04
CA LEU A 76 5.58 28.22 -1.27
C LEU A 76 4.43 28.65 -2.20
N PRO A 77 4.50 29.84 -2.84
CA PRO A 77 3.44 30.30 -3.72
C PRO A 77 3.25 29.35 -4.91
N GLY A 78 2.01 28.96 -5.19
CA GLY A 78 1.66 27.99 -6.25
C GLY A 78 1.62 26.54 -5.77
N ALA A 79 2.05 26.22 -4.56
CA ALA A 79 1.98 24.86 -4.01
C ALA A 79 0.55 24.44 -3.57
N GLU A 80 -0.38 25.39 -3.56
CA GLU A 80 -1.82 25.14 -3.50
C GLU A 80 -2.38 24.55 -4.81
N LEU A 81 -1.61 24.57 -5.90
CA LEU A 81 -1.99 23.88 -7.13
C LEU A 81 -1.70 22.38 -7.01
N PRO A 82 -2.58 21.51 -7.53
CA PRO A 82 -2.35 20.07 -7.50
C PRO A 82 -1.09 19.65 -8.27
N VAL A 83 -0.24 18.84 -7.64
CA VAL A 83 0.95 18.24 -8.25
C VAL A 83 0.80 16.72 -8.26
N THR A 84 0.74 16.13 -9.45
CA THR A 84 0.69 14.67 -9.61
C THR A 84 2.10 14.10 -9.71
N VAL A 85 2.41 13.18 -8.79
CA VAL A 85 3.63 12.37 -8.84
C VAL A 85 3.31 11.09 -9.61
N THR A 86 3.95 10.93 -10.78
CA THR A 86 3.79 9.79 -11.69
C THR A 86 5.02 8.88 -11.75
N ILE A 87 6.00 9.12 -10.87
CA ILE A 87 7.24 8.34 -10.82
C ILE A 87 6.94 7.01 -10.14
N ALA A 88 7.18 5.91 -10.85
CA ALA A 88 7.08 4.57 -10.28
C ALA A 88 8.32 4.23 -9.45
N LEU A 89 8.21 4.35 -8.13
CA LEU A 89 9.26 3.96 -7.18
C LEU A 89 9.20 2.45 -6.91
N LEU A 90 9.42 1.64 -7.95
CA LEU A 90 9.10 0.19 -8.04
C LEU A 90 9.75 -0.74 -6.97
N GLY A 91 10.41 -0.22 -5.94
CA GLY A 91 10.98 -1.01 -4.86
C GLY A 91 9.94 -1.87 -4.14
N PHE A 92 8.77 -1.32 -3.82
CA PHE A 92 7.70 -2.08 -3.16
C PHE A 92 7.05 -3.08 -4.13
N ALA A 93 6.84 -2.72 -5.40
CA ALA A 93 6.40 -3.66 -6.43
C ALA A 93 7.34 -4.87 -6.54
N LEU A 94 8.65 -4.62 -6.66
CA LEU A 94 9.64 -5.68 -6.74
C LEU A 94 9.62 -6.57 -5.51
N LEU A 95 9.58 -5.99 -4.31
CA LEU A 95 9.49 -6.75 -3.06
C LEU A 95 8.25 -7.64 -3.03
N THR A 96 7.09 -7.08 -3.34
CA THR A 96 5.81 -7.80 -3.40
C THR A 96 5.88 -8.95 -4.39
N VAL A 97 6.41 -8.74 -5.60
CA VAL A 97 6.58 -9.79 -6.61
C VAL A 97 7.52 -10.90 -6.13
N LEU A 98 8.66 -10.56 -5.54
CA LEU A 98 9.62 -11.56 -5.04
C LEU A 98 9.01 -12.43 -3.92
N LEU A 99 8.29 -11.82 -2.99
CA LEU A 99 7.58 -12.54 -1.93
C LEU A 99 6.44 -13.38 -2.50
N ALA A 100 5.66 -12.86 -3.45
CA ALA A 100 4.58 -13.57 -4.11
C ALA A 100 5.08 -14.78 -4.93
N VAL A 101 6.22 -14.67 -5.61
CA VAL A 101 6.86 -15.80 -6.33
C VAL A 101 7.28 -16.89 -5.33
N ARG A 102 7.87 -16.50 -4.19
CA ARG A 102 8.26 -17.45 -3.14
C ARG A 102 7.04 -18.16 -2.54
N ALA A 103 5.99 -17.42 -2.22
CA ALA A 103 4.73 -17.96 -1.72
C ALA A 103 4.04 -18.87 -2.76
N GLY A 104 3.96 -18.41 -4.01
CA GLY A 104 3.31 -19.11 -5.11
C GLY A 104 3.95 -20.46 -5.42
N ARG A 105 5.28 -20.56 -5.35
CA ARG A 105 5.99 -21.85 -5.47
C ARG A 105 5.50 -22.86 -4.42
N ARG A 106 5.40 -22.46 -3.15
CA ARG A 106 4.89 -23.31 -2.06
C ARG A 106 3.43 -23.71 -2.26
N VAL A 107 2.59 -22.78 -2.73
CA VAL A 107 1.18 -23.03 -3.02
C VAL A 107 1.01 -24.00 -4.19
N SER A 108 1.88 -23.92 -5.21
CA SER A 108 1.83 -24.78 -6.39
C SER A 108 2.10 -26.25 -6.07
N GLU A 109 2.98 -26.52 -5.10
CA GLU A 109 3.30 -27.86 -4.60
C GLU A 109 2.11 -28.53 -3.89
N ALA A 110 1.10 -27.77 -3.46
CA ALA A 110 -0.09 -28.29 -2.77
C ALA A 110 -1.13 -28.98 -3.68
N GLY A 111 -0.91 -29.00 -5.00
CA GLY A 111 -1.68 -29.77 -6.00
C GLY A 111 -2.88 -29.06 -6.64
N HIS A 112 -3.21 -27.82 -6.23
CA HIS A 112 -4.32 -27.03 -6.80
C HIS A 112 -3.89 -25.59 -7.16
N PRO A 113 -2.96 -25.41 -8.13
CA PRO A 113 -2.33 -24.12 -8.40
C PRO A 113 -3.32 -23.03 -8.83
N VAL A 114 -4.34 -23.37 -9.63
CA VAL A 114 -5.37 -22.42 -10.08
C VAL A 114 -6.20 -21.90 -8.91
N VAL A 115 -6.59 -22.78 -7.98
CA VAL A 115 -7.37 -22.39 -6.79
C VAL A 115 -6.55 -21.46 -5.91
N GLY A 116 -5.26 -21.79 -5.72
CA GLY A 116 -4.34 -20.95 -4.97
C GLY A 116 -4.14 -19.58 -5.62
N ALA A 117 -3.96 -19.52 -6.94
CA ALA A 117 -3.80 -18.27 -7.68
C ALA A 117 -5.03 -17.37 -7.58
N VAL A 118 -6.24 -17.92 -7.78
CA VAL A 118 -7.49 -17.16 -7.64
C VAL A 118 -7.68 -16.63 -6.22
N ALA A 119 -7.40 -17.45 -5.20
CA ALA A 119 -7.48 -17.02 -3.81
C ALA A 119 -6.47 -15.90 -3.49
N ALA A 120 -5.23 -16.04 -3.98
CA ALA A 120 -4.20 -15.02 -3.80
C ALA A 120 -4.59 -13.69 -4.47
N ILE A 121 -5.04 -13.72 -5.73
CA ILE A 121 -5.49 -12.51 -6.44
C ILE A 121 -6.64 -11.84 -5.69
N ALA A 122 -7.65 -12.61 -5.25
CA ALA A 122 -8.80 -12.06 -4.53
C ALA A 122 -8.39 -11.41 -3.19
N VAL A 123 -7.48 -12.04 -2.43
CA VAL A 123 -6.98 -11.49 -1.16
C VAL A 123 -6.11 -10.25 -1.40
N PHE A 124 -5.25 -10.26 -2.42
CA PHE A 124 -4.41 -9.12 -2.73
C PHE A 124 -5.26 -7.91 -3.16
N ALA A 125 -6.22 -8.12 -4.06
CA ALA A 125 -7.16 -7.08 -4.49
C ALA A 125 -7.98 -6.52 -3.31
N GLY A 126 -8.47 -7.39 -2.42
CA GLY A 126 -9.15 -6.97 -1.20
C GLY A 126 -8.26 -6.14 -0.28
N GLY A 127 -6.99 -6.52 -0.12
CA GLY A 127 -6.00 -5.76 0.65
C GLY A 127 -5.65 -4.41 0.02
N ALA A 128 -5.55 -4.35 -1.31
CA ALA A 128 -5.33 -3.12 -2.05
C ALA A 128 -6.49 -2.13 -1.85
N VAL A 129 -7.75 -2.60 -1.97
CA VAL A 129 -8.94 -1.80 -1.67
C VAL A 129 -8.94 -1.32 -0.22
N ALA A 130 -8.65 -2.20 0.74
CA ALA A 130 -8.55 -1.87 2.16
C ALA A 130 -7.42 -0.87 2.46
N THR A 131 -6.45 -0.71 1.56
CA THR A 131 -5.34 0.24 1.68
C THR A 131 -5.68 1.59 1.04
N VAL A 132 -6.18 1.58 -0.19
CA VAL A 132 -6.50 2.79 -0.98
C VAL A 132 -7.63 3.60 -0.34
N LEU A 133 -8.73 2.96 0.05
CA LEU A 133 -9.92 3.70 0.49
C LEU A 133 -9.66 4.54 1.75
N PRO A 134 -9.01 4.02 2.81
CA PRO A 134 -8.69 4.83 3.98
C PRO A 134 -7.52 5.80 3.75
N ALA A 135 -6.77 5.65 2.64
CA ALA A 135 -5.71 6.59 2.27
C ALA A 135 -6.26 7.92 1.70
N LEU A 136 -7.46 7.91 1.12
CA LEU A 136 -8.04 9.04 0.39
C LEU A 136 -8.17 10.29 1.26
N HIS A 137 -7.56 11.39 0.80
CA HIS A 137 -7.67 12.68 1.47
C HIS A 137 -7.38 13.86 0.52
N PRO A 138 -7.93 15.07 0.75
CA PRO A 138 -7.68 16.21 -0.13
C PRO A 138 -6.20 16.54 -0.35
N ALA A 139 -5.36 16.38 0.68
CA ALA A 139 -3.93 16.68 0.59
C ALA A 139 -3.10 15.65 -0.22
N ALA A 140 -3.58 14.42 -0.36
CA ALA A 140 -2.92 13.34 -1.08
C ALA A 140 -3.98 12.37 -1.61
N ARG A 141 -4.20 12.38 -2.93
CA ARG A 141 -5.20 11.55 -3.61
C ARG A 141 -4.54 10.57 -4.56
N PRO A 142 -4.45 9.27 -4.21
CA PRO A 142 -4.02 8.24 -5.15
C PRO A 142 -5.09 7.98 -6.22
N SER A 143 -4.65 7.56 -7.41
CA SER A 143 -5.52 7.01 -8.45
C SER A 143 -6.16 5.71 -7.96
N ILE A 144 -7.49 5.73 -7.78
CA ILE A 144 -8.23 4.58 -7.27
C ILE A 144 -8.09 3.38 -8.21
N VAL A 145 -8.17 3.61 -9.52
CA VAL A 145 -8.13 2.54 -10.53
C VAL A 145 -6.77 1.85 -10.53
N GLN A 146 -5.67 2.61 -10.55
CA GLN A 146 -4.31 2.05 -10.48
C GLN A 146 -4.04 1.39 -9.12
N GLY A 147 -4.60 1.93 -8.04
CA GLY A 147 -4.37 1.41 -6.70
C GLY A 147 -5.06 0.08 -6.39
N VAL A 148 -6.06 -0.33 -7.18
CA VAL A 148 -6.86 -1.55 -6.91
C VAL A 148 -6.76 -2.63 -7.98
N LEU A 149 -6.14 -2.35 -9.13
CA LEU A 149 -5.94 -3.25 -10.27
C LEU A 149 -4.50 -3.76 -10.34
#